data_AF-A0A7K1Y2Y8-F1
#
_entry.id   AF-A0A7K1Y2Y8-F1
#
_cell.length_a   1.000
_cell.length_b   1.000
_cell.length_c   1.000
_cell.angle_alpha   90.00
_cell.angle_beta   90.00
_cell.angle_gamma   90.00
#
_symmetry.space_group_name_H-M   'P 1'
#
loop_
_entity.id
_entity.type
_entity.pdbx_description
1 polymer ?
#
loop_
_entity_poly.entity_id
_entity_poly.type
_entity_poly.pdbx_seq_one_letter_code
_entity_poly.pdbx_strand_id
1 'polypeptide(L)'
;MDLITGRWHPHLNSYHYEGGWEVLSLRSPGGLTHNTVPDLQGEDAFEDTPLMDQCPAIRSLTRSFTCPVMSVRLLNLKAGALIKPHRDRELSFEQGEARIHLPVHTNDGVEFYVEDDRVIMPEGSCWYINANLPHRVANKGAADRVHLVIDCKVNDWLTMLFGDSEQKTRDLPFDADVQRQIIESLRLQRHEAAAALALQLEQELLAYLPVKSVDE
;
A
#
# COMPACT_ATOMS: atom_id res chain seq x y z
N MET A 1 4.18 23.59 15.99
CA MET A 1 3.27 22.42 15.96
C MET A 1 1.80 22.77 16.25
N ASP A 2 1.45 24.01 16.63
CA ASP A 2 0.06 24.40 16.98
C ASP A 2 -0.90 24.68 15.80
N LEU A 3 -0.42 24.72 14.55
CA LEU A 3 -1.23 25.16 13.40
C LEU A 3 -2.28 24.12 12.92
N ILE A 4 -2.16 22.87 13.38
CA ILE A 4 -2.97 21.73 12.91
C ILE A 4 -3.96 21.26 13.99
N THR A 5 -3.85 21.81 15.21
CA THR A 5 -4.67 21.46 16.36
C THR A 5 -6.16 21.70 16.04
N GLY A 6 -7.00 20.67 16.19
CA GLY A 6 -8.45 20.74 15.93
C GLY A 6 -8.91 20.50 14.49
N ARG A 7 -8.00 20.19 13.56
CA ARG A 7 -8.35 19.89 12.15
C ARG A 7 -8.26 18.40 11.80
N TRP A 8 -7.93 17.58 12.78
CA TRP A 8 -7.93 16.13 12.67
C TRP A 8 -9.35 15.60 12.68
N HIS A 9 -9.64 14.69 11.76
CA HIS A 9 -10.93 14.01 11.65
C HIS A 9 -10.75 12.53 12.02
N PRO A 10 -11.69 11.92 12.77
CA PRO A 10 -11.64 10.48 13.00
C PRO A 10 -11.61 9.71 11.68
N HIS A 11 -10.83 8.63 11.63
CA HIS A 11 -10.83 7.74 10.49
C HIS A 11 -12.21 7.06 10.38
N LEU A 12 -12.79 7.03 9.18
CA LEU A 12 -14.17 6.54 8.96
C LEU A 12 -14.34 5.05 9.21
N ASN A 13 -13.27 4.27 9.01
CA ASN A 13 -13.33 2.82 9.15
C ASN A 13 -13.27 2.36 10.62
N SER A 14 -14.23 2.80 11.43
CA SER A 14 -14.32 2.53 12.88
C SER A 14 -14.44 1.04 13.23
N TYR A 15 -14.89 0.20 12.30
CA TYR A 15 -14.92 -1.25 12.49
C TYR A 15 -13.52 -1.87 12.51
N HIS A 16 -12.55 -1.23 11.86
CA HIS A 16 -11.20 -1.77 11.66
C HIS A 16 -10.19 -1.26 12.69
N TYR A 17 -10.57 -0.47 13.69
CA TYR A 17 -9.64 -0.02 14.73
C TYR A 17 -10.26 0.05 16.12
N GLU A 18 -9.41 0.10 17.14
CA GLU A 18 -9.76 0.41 18.52
C GLU A 18 -8.83 1.52 19.02
N GLY A 19 -9.35 2.41 19.89
CA GLY A 19 -8.64 3.62 20.30
C GLY A 19 -8.83 4.77 19.31
N GLY A 20 -7.86 5.68 19.22
CA GLY A 20 -7.92 6.83 18.32
C GLY A 20 -7.14 6.61 17.03
N TRP A 21 -7.80 6.78 15.89
CA TRP A 21 -7.17 6.88 14.58
C TRP A 21 -7.71 8.11 13.86
N GLU A 22 -6.84 9.06 13.57
CA GLU A 22 -7.20 10.38 13.03
C GLU A 22 -6.50 10.64 11.70
N VAL A 23 -7.13 11.44 10.87
CA VAL A 23 -6.68 11.82 9.53
C VAL A 23 -6.65 13.33 9.40
N LEU A 24 -5.59 13.85 8.80
CA LEU A 24 -5.49 15.22 8.33
C LEU A 24 -5.20 15.22 6.82
N SER A 25 -6.19 15.56 6.02
CA SER A 25 -6.07 15.56 4.56
C SER A 25 -5.42 16.86 4.07
N LEU A 26 -4.30 16.75 3.37
CA LEU A 26 -3.57 17.85 2.75
C LEU A 26 -3.89 17.98 1.26
N ARG A 27 -4.26 16.87 0.60
CA ARG A 27 -4.73 16.80 -0.78
C ARG A 27 -5.80 15.72 -0.91
N SER A 28 -6.93 16.04 -1.53
CA SER A 28 -8.13 15.20 -1.61
C SER A 28 -8.96 15.57 -2.85
N PRO A 29 -9.94 14.74 -3.26
CA PRO A 29 -10.90 15.10 -4.29
C PRO A 29 -11.59 16.44 -3.95
N GLY A 30 -11.54 17.39 -4.89
CA GLY A 30 -12.08 18.74 -4.72
C GLY A 30 -11.40 19.61 -3.64
N GLY A 31 -10.24 19.20 -3.11
CA GLY A 31 -9.52 19.98 -2.08
C GLY A 31 -10.24 20.05 -0.72
N LEU A 32 -11.14 19.10 -0.45
CA LEU A 32 -11.96 19.06 0.76
C LEU A 32 -11.18 18.55 1.98
N THR A 33 -11.12 19.35 3.03
CA THR A 33 -10.38 19.02 4.28
C THR A 33 -10.99 17.89 5.10
N HIS A 34 -12.31 17.68 4.99
CA HIS A 34 -13.04 16.65 5.73
C HIS A 34 -13.11 15.31 4.99
N ASN A 35 -12.61 15.24 3.74
CA ASN A 35 -12.56 13.98 3.03
C ASN A 35 -11.46 13.11 3.63
N THR A 36 -11.86 12.04 4.31
CA THR A 36 -11.01 11.12 5.06
C THR A 36 -10.84 9.78 4.35
N VAL A 37 -11.48 9.60 3.20
CA VAL A 37 -11.30 8.44 2.31
C VAL A 37 -10.50 8.86 1.07
N PRO A 38 -9.66 7.97 0.53
CA PRO A 38 -9.25 8.08 -0.85
C PRO A 38 -10.45 7.70 -1.71
N ASP A 39 -11.33 8.65 -2.01
CA ASP A 39 -12.36 8.44 -3.03
C ASP A 39 -11.66 8.47 -4.39
N LEU A 40 -11.19 7.30 -4.83
CA LEU A 40 -10.49 7.08 -6.10
C LEU A 40 -11.47 6.87 -7.26
N GLN A 41 -12.77 6.77 -6.96
CA GLN A 41 -13.84 6.53 -7.94
C GLN A 41 -14.68 7.78 -8.22
N GLY A 42 -14.46 8.88 -7.48
CA GLY A 42 -15.08 10.18 -7.74
C GLY A 42 -14.62 10.81 -9.07
N GLU A 43 -15.51 11.54 -9.72
CA GLU A 43 -15.19 12.32 -10.93
C GLU A 43 -14.35 13.58 -10.63
N ASP A 44 -14.24 13.95 -9.36
CA ASP A 44 -13.54 15.16 -8.92
C ASP A 44 -12.02 15.03 -9.02
N ALA A 45 -11.38 16.08 -9.53
CA ALA A 45 -9.92 16.16 -9.55
C ALA A 45 -9.35 16.24 -8.13
N PHE A 46 -8.20 15.62 -7.92
CA PHE A 46 -7.46 15.78 -6.66
C PHE A 46 -6.78 17.15 -6.59
N GLU A 47 -7.03 17.87 -5.50
CA GLU A 47 -6.53 19.22 -5.29
C GLU A 47 -5.96 19.38 -3.88
N ASP A 48 -5.01 20.31 -3.75
CA ASP A 48 -4.44 20.65 -2.44
C ASP A 48 -5.53 21.32 -1.60
N THR A 49 -5.70 20.86 -0.37
CA THR A 49 -6.53 21.56 0.63
C THR A 49 -5.79 22.83 1.11
N PRO A 50 -6.50 23.80 1.72
CA PRO A 50 -5.86 24.96 2.36
C PRO A 50 -4.85 24.61 3.47
N LEU A 51 -4.81 23.36 3.94
CA LEU A 51 -3.84 22.89 4.92
C LEU A 51 -2.45 22.68 4.32
N MET A 52 -2.36 22.40 3.02
CA MET A 52 -1.08 22.21 2.34
C MET A 52 -0.22 23.48 2.36
N ASP A 53 -0.82 24.67 2.39
CA ASP A 53 -0.09 25.96 2.49
C ASP A 53 0.68 26.07 3.81
N GLN A 54 0.24 25.37 4.84
CA GLN A 54 0.88 25.36 6.16
C GLN A 54 1.99 24.29 6.26
N CYS A 55 2.16 23.47 5.23
CA CYS A 55 3.10 22.35 5.20
C CYS A 55 4.08 22.48 4.00
N PRO A 56 4.93 23.53 3.94
CA PRO A 56 5.77 23.80 2.78
C PRO A 56 6.76 22.67 2.45
N ALA A 57 7.27 21.97 3.47
CA ALA A 57 8.13 20.80 3.25
C ALA A 57 7.39 19.64 2.58
N ILE A 58 6.16 19.34 3.03
CA ILE A 58 5.31 18.30 2.42
C ILE A 58 4.95 18.69 0.99
N ARG A 59 4.61 19.96 0.75
CA ARG A 59 4.35 20.46 -0.61
C ARG A 59 5.57 20.32 -1.52
N SER A 60 6.76 20.64 -1.01
CA SER A 60 8.00 20.50 -1.79
C SER A 60 8.27 19.03 -2.13
N LEU A 61 8.05 18.12 -1.17
CA LEU A 61 8.18 16.68 -1.38
C LEU A 61 7.18 16.18 -2.42
N THR A 62 5.89 16.52 -2.30
CA THR A 62 4.88 16.02 -3.24
C THR A 62 5.11 16.55 -4.66
N ARG A 63 5.64 17.77 -4.80
CA ARG A 63 6.03 18.33 -6.11
C ARG A 63 7.28 17.70 -6.72
N SER A 64 8.10 16.97 -5.95
CA SER A 64 9.24 16.24 -6.52
C SER A 64 8.86 14.90 -7.14
N PHE A 65 7.63 14.43 -6.95
CA PHE A 65 7.13 13.21 -7.58
C PHE A 65 6.87 13.50 -9.06
N THR A 66 7.42 12.66 -9.94
CA THR A 66 7.16 12.75 -11.39
C THR A 66 6.10 11.73 -11.83
N CYS A 67 5.15 11.43 -10.94
CA CYS A 67 3.96 10.64 -11.19
C CYS A 67 2.72 11.39 -10.70
N PRO A 68 1.51 11.08 -11.21
CA PRO A 68 0.29 11.72 -10.74
C PRO A 68 0.03 11.45 -9.25
N VAL A 69 0.09 12.51 -8.43
CA VAL A 69 -0.24 12.46 -7.01
C VAL A 69 -1.75 12.60 -6.84
N MET A 70 -2.38 11.59 -6.24
CA MET A 70 -3.82 11.57 -5.97
C MET A 70 -4.05 12.23 -4.62
N SER A 71 -3.85 11.52 -3.51
CA SER A 71 -4.12 12.06 -2.17
C SER A 71 -2.85 12.19 -1.34
N VAL A 72 -2.88 13.13 -0.39
CA VAL A 72 -1.80 13.36 0.58
C VAL A 72 -2.45 13.60 1.93
N ARG A 73 -2.09 12.80 2.94
CA ARG A 73 -2.69 12.90 4.28
C ARG A 73 -1.71 12.49 5.37
N LEU A 74 -1.87 13.08 6.55
CA LEU A 74 -1.25 12.56 7.77
C LEU A 74 -2.23 11.61 8.45
N LEU A 75 -1.76 10.42 8.79
CA LEU A 75 -2.48 9.44 9.59
C LEU A 75 -1.87 9.39 10.98
N ASN A 76 -2.65 9.70 12.01
CA ASN A 76 -2.25 9.63 13.40
C ASN A 76 -2.95 8.46 14.11
N LEU A 77 -2.18 7.43 14.45
CA LEU A 77 -2.64 6.33 15.31
C LEU A 77 -2.21 6.64 16.75
N LYS A 78 -3.19 6.93 17.62
CA LYS A 78 -2.96 7.33 19.00
C LYS A 78 -2.20 6.26 19.80
N ALA A 79 -1.50 6.69 20.84
CA ALA A 79 -0.95 5.78 21.83
C ALA A 79 -2.02 4.80 22.35
N GLY A 80 -1.71 3.50 22.37
CA GLY A 80 -2.61 2.43 22.77
C GLY A 80 -3.64 1.99 21.71
N ALA A 81 -3.73 2.67 20.56
CA ALA A 81 -4.66 2.30 19.51
C ALA A 81 -4.14 1.14 18.63
N LEU A 82 -5.05 0.41 18.00
CA LEU A 82 -4.73 -0.67 17.06
C LEU A 82 -5.63 -0.61 15.83
N ILE A 83 -5.09 -1.05 14.70
CA ILE A 83 -5.80 -1.32 13.46
C ILE A 83 -5.82 -2.84 13.28
N LYS A 84 -7.03 -3.40 13.25
CA LYS A 84 -7.31 -4.83 13.14
C LYS A 84 -6.80 -5.38 11.80
N PRO A 85 -6.53 -6.70 11.72
CA PRO A 85 -6.18 -7.35 10.47
C PRO A 85 -7.20 -7.06 9.36
N HIS A 86 -6.74 -6.48 8.24
CA HIS A 86 -7.57 -6.19 7.08
C HIS A 86 -6.73 -6.22 5.79
N ARG A 87 -7.41 -6.00 4.65
CA ARG A 87 -6.81 -5.83 3.32
C ARG A 87 -7.38 -4.56 2.71
N ASP A 88 -6.50 -3.73 2.14
CA ASP A 88 -6.89 -2.54 1.39
C ASP A 88 -6.98 -2.94 -0.09
N ARG A 89 -8.14 -3.49 -0.47
CA ARG A 89 -8.43 -3.77 -1.88
C ARG A 89 -8.41 -2.44 -2.64
N GLU A 90 -7.69 -2.38 -3.77
CA GLU A 90 -7.63 -1.24 -4.73
C GLU A 90 -6.46 -0.25 -4.57
N LEU A 91 -5.38 -0.56 -3.84
CA LEU A 91 -4.21 0.32 -3.71
C LEU A 91 -2.88 -0.45 -3.75
N SER A 92 -2.65 -1.13 -4.87
CA SER A 92 -1.45 -1.93 -5.07
C SER A 92 -0.74 -1.57 -6.36
N PHE A 93 0.58 -1.62 -6.32
CA PHE A 93 1.46 -1.26 -7.42
C PHE A 93 1.10 -2.03 -8.69
N GLU A 94 0.74 -3.30 -8.55
CA GLU A 94 0.32 -4.21 -9.62
C GLU A 94 -1.00 -3.78 -10.29
N GLN A 95 -1.80 -2.96 -9.62
CA GLN A 95 -3.06 -2.39 -10.12
C GLN A 95 -2.91 -0.96 -10.65
N GLY A 96 -1.68 -0.44 -10.74
CA GLY A 96 -1.40 0.88 -11.28
C GLY A 96 -1.47 2.02 -10.27
N GLU A 97 -1.55 1.72 -8.97
CA GLU A 97 -1.60 2.72 -7.90
C GLU A 97 -0.64 2.35 -6.76
N ALA A 98 -0.08 3.33 -6.05
CA ALA A 98 0.82 3.06 -4.94
C ALA A 98 0.53 3.98 -3.76
N ARG A 99 0.54 3.39 -2.57
CA ARG A 99 0.48 4.09 -1.29
C ARG A 99 1.85 4.13 -0.65
N ILE A 100 2.45 5.31 -0.63
CA ILE A 100 3.76 5.56 -0.06
C ILE A 100 3.60 6.04 1.38
N HIS A 101 4.33 5.42 2.30
CA HIS A 101 4.36 5.77 3.72
C HIS A 101 5.69 6.43 4.08
N LEU A 102 5.63 7.60 4.70
CA LEU A 102 6.76 8.27 5.32
C LEU A 102 6.49 8.45 6.82
N PRO A 103 7.16 7.70 7.71
CA PRO A 103 7.00 7.88 9.15
C PRO A 103 7.53 9.25 9.57
N VAL A 104 6.65 10.11 10.08
CA VAL A 104 7.00 11.43 10.62
C VAL A 104 7.31 11.31 12.11
N HIS A 105 6.45 10.58 12.83
CA HIS A 105 6.65 10.20 14.21
C HIS A 105 6.33 8.72 14.42
N THR A 106 7.24 7.98 15.05
CA THR A 106 7.03 6.57 15.39
C THR A 106 7.71 6.25 16.72
N ASN A 107 7.59 5.00 17.18
CA ASN A 107 8.24 4.55 18.41
C ASN A 107 8.44 3.02 18.39
N ASP A 108 9.32 2.53 19.26
CA ASP A 108 9.66 1.10 19.34
C ASP A 108 8.49 0.19 19.78
N GLY A 109 7.46 0.79 20.39
CA GLY A 109 6.21 0.13 20.76
C GLY A 109 5.24 -0.07 19.58
N VAL A 110 5.56 0.42 18.38
CA VAL A 110 4.77 0.15 17.18
C VAL A 110 5.03 -1.27 16.69
N GLU A 111 3.95 -2.02 16.57
CA GLU A 111 3.90 -3.35 16.00
C GLU A 111 3.13 -3.29 14.69
N PHE A 112 3.87 -3.16 13.58
CA PHE A 112 3.29 -3.25 12.24
C PHE A 112 3.67 -4.58 11.60
N TYR A 113 2.67 -5.28 11.06
CA TYR A 113 2.86 -6.55 10.39
C TYR A 113 2.12 -6.59 9.07
N VAL A 114 2.79 -7.13 8.06
CA VAL A 114 2.21 -7.56 6.78
C VAL A 114 2.33 -9.08 6.75
N GLU A 115 1.19 -9.77 6.68
CA GLU A 115 1.07 -11.19 7.01
C GLU A 115 1.70 -11.49 8.39
N ASP A 116 2.74 -12.31 8.39
CA ASP A 116 3.48 -12.73 9.58
C ASP A 116 4.82 -11.97 9.72
N ASP A 117 5.16 -11.11 8.76
CA ASP A 117 6.40 -10.36 8.75
C ASP A 117 6.25 -9.04 9.51
N ARG A 118 7.09 -8.85 10.55
CA ARG A 118 7.18 -7.56 11.26
C ARG A 118 7.90 -6.55 10.38
N VAL A 119 7.26 -5.42 10.12
CA VAL A 119 7.81 -4.31 9.34
C VAL A 119 8.14 -3.15 10.27
N ILE A 120 9.40 -2.73 10.28
CA ILE A 120 9.89 -1.61 11.08
C ILE A 120 10.13 -0.44 10.13
N MET A 121 9.43 0.68 10.35
CA MET A 121 9.54 1.88 9.53
C MET A 121 10.13 3.03 10.37
N PRO A 122 11.44 3.30 10.30
CA PRO A 122 12.09 4.38 11.06
C PRO A 122 11.60 5.78 10.66
N GLU A 123 11.71 6.77 11.54
CA GLU A 123 11.41 8.16 11.18
C GLU A 123 12.25 8.63 9.99
N GLY A 124 11.64 9.38 9.08
CA GLY A 124 12.30 9.96 7.90
C GLY A 124 12.58 8.98 6.75
N SER A 125 12.21 7.70 6.89
CA SER A 125 12.30 6.71 5.81
C SER A 125 11.09 6.76 4.86
N CYS A 126 11.18 6.08 3.71
CA CYS A 126 10.13 6.01 2.69
C CYS A 126 9.83 4.55 2.37
N TRP A 127 8.56 4.16 2.44
CA TRP A 127 8.15 2.77 2.31
C TRP A 127 6.97 2.61 1.36
N TYR A 128 7.02 1.54 0.59
CA TYR A 128 5.85 0.93 -0.04
C TYR A 128 5.57 -0.42 0.64
N ILE A 129 4.30 -0.74 0.80
CA ILE A 129 3.83 -2.06 1.22
C ILE A 129 2.73 -2.49 0.26
N ASN A 130 2.65 -3.78 -0.04
CA ASN A 130 1.48 -4.30 -0.74
C ASN A 130 0.31 -4.44 0.26
N ALA A 131 -0.54 -3.41 0.33
CA ALA A 131 -1.66 -3.36 1.27
C ALA A 131 -2.83 -4.32 0.90
N ASN A 132 -2.77 -4.98 -0.27
CA ASN A 132 -3.67 -6.09 -0.59
C ASN A 132 -3.39 -7.33 0.27
N LEU A 133 -2.19 -7.46 0.84
CA LEU A 133 -1.87 -8.50 1.81
C LEU A 133 -2.50 -8.20 3.17
N PRO A 134 -2.92 -9.21 3.95
CA PRO A 134 -3.43 -9.01 5.30
C PRO A 134 -2.43 -8.23 6.13
N HIS A 135 -2.83 -7.14 6.74
CA HIS A 135 -1.93 -6.33 7.56
C HIS A 135 -2.65 -5.76 8.78
N ARG A 136 -1.87 -5.48 9.83
CA ARG A 136 -2.37 -4.98 11.13
C ARG A 136 -1.34 -4.09 11.78
N VAL A 137 -1.79 -3.12 12.57
CA VAL A 137 -0.91 -2.20 13.31
C VAL A 137 -1.36 -2.16 14.77
N ALA A 138 -0.45 -2.17 15.72
CA ALA A 138 -0.74 -1.78 17.10
C ALA A 138 0.30 -0.75 17.56
N ASN A 139 -0.15 0.40 18.06
CA ASN A 139 0.72 1.38 18.70
C ASN A 139 0.70 1.13 20.21
N LYS A 140 1.59 0.25 20.70
CA LYS A 140 1.70 -0.06 22.14
C LYS A 140 2.62 0.92 22.89
N GLY A 141 3.14 1.94 22.20
CA GLY A 141 3.95 2.98 22.81
C GLY A 141 3.12 4.02 23.57
N ALA A 142 3.83 4.91 24.26
CA ALA A 142 3.24 6.03 24.99
C ALA A 142 3.07 7.31 24.13
N ALA A 143 3.56 7.29 22.89
CA ALA A 143 3.48 8.41 21.95
C ALA A 143 2.63 8.05 20.72
N ASP A 144 2.00 9.05 20.14
CA ASP A 144 1.27 8.93 18.87
C ASP A 144 2.21 8.50 17.72
N ARG A 145 1.69 7.68 16.80
CA ARG A 145 2.36 7.30 15.57
C ARG A 145 1.76 8.09 14.41
N VAL A 146 2.55 8.94 13.78
CA VAL A 146 2.13 9.79 12.65
C VAL A 146 2.89 9.43 11.39
N HIS A 147 2.17 9.01 10.35
CA HIS A 147 2.73 8.77 9.01
C HIS A 147 2.15 9.78 8.02
N LEU A 148 3.00 10.37 7.20
CA LEU A 148 2.58 10.98 5.94
C LEU A 148 2.33 9.86 4.94
N VAL A 149 1.16 9.88 4.33
CA VAL A 149 0.73 8.90 3.33
C VAL A 149 0.41 9.63 2.03
N ILE A 150 0.98 9.14 0.94
CA ILE A 150 0.81 9.69 -0.40
C ILE A 150 0.29 8.57 -1.30
N ASP A 151 -0.93 8.71 -1.82
CA ASP A 151 -1.45 7.82 -2.85
C ASP A 151 -1.15 8.43 -4.24
N CYS A 152 -0.61 7.64 -5.15
CA CYS A 152 -0.20 8.09 -6.48
C CYS A 152 -0.42 7.03 -7.55
N LYS A 153 -0.48 7.43 -8.83
CA LYS A 153 -0.56 6.48 -9.95
C LYS A 153 0.83 6.00 -10.33
N VAL A 154 0.94 4.71 -10.60
CA VAL A 154 2.17 4.08 -11.07
C VAL A 154 2.44 4.50 -12.51
N ASN A 155 3.68 4.88 -12.77
CA ASN A 155 4.24 5.14 -14.09
C ASN A 155 5.69 4.66 -14.14
N ASP A 156 6.36 4.82 -15.28
CA ASP A 156 7.75 4.37 -15.48
C ASP A 156 8.70 4.92 -14.43
N TRP A 157 8.53 6.17 -14.00
CA TRP A 157 9.36 6.74 -12.95
C TRP A 157 9.21 6.00 -11.62
N LEU A 158 7.98 5.75 -11.18
CA LEU A 158 7.75 5.05 -9.92
C LEU A 158 8.22 3.59 -10.00
N THR A 159 8.04 2.95 -11.16
CA THR A 159 8.56 1.61 -11.44
C THR A 159 10.08 1.56 -11.33
N MET A 160 10.79 2.51 -11.94
CA MET A 160 12.26 2.60 -11.82
C MET A 160 12.69 2.88 -10.37
N LEU A 161 12.01 3.81 -9.69
CA LEU A 161 12.30 4.14 -8.29
C LEU A 161 12.17 2.91 -7.38
N PHE A 162 11.14 2.08 -7.58
CA PHE A 162 10.97 0.84 -6.83
C PHE A 162 12.05 -0.17 -7.20
N GLY A 163 12.38 -0.30 -8.49
CA GLY A 163 13.46 -1.15 -8.99
C GLY A 163 14.82 -0.88 -8.34
N ASP A 164 15.13 0.39 -8.07
CA ASP A 164 16.38 0.83 -7.44
C ASP A 164 16.34 0.79 -5.90
N SER A 165 15.18 0.48 -5.30
CA SER A 165 15.00 0.46 -3.84
C SER A 165 15.37 -0.89 -3.20
N GLU A 166 15.56 -0.89 -1.88
CA GLU A 166 15.62 -2.14 -1.11
C GLU A 166 14.26 -2.84 -1.15
N GLN A 167 14.25 -4.08 -1.63
CA GLN A 167 13.03 -4.87 -1.79
C GLN A 167 13.06 -6.10 -0.89
N LYS A 168 11.90 -6.39 -0.28
CA LYS A 168 11.63 -7.66 0.38
C LYS A 168 10.39 -8.26 -0.25
N THR A 169 10.59 -9.26 -1.09
CA THR A 169 9.52 -10.09 -1.66
C THR A 169 9.45 -11.41 -0.91
N ARG A 170 8.25 -11.97 -0.82
CA ARG A 170 8.07 -13.36 -0.41
C ARG A 170 7.85 -14.17 -1.68
N ASP A 171 8.83 -14.96 -2.05
CA ASP A 171 8.65 -15.93 -3.11
C ASP A 171 7.67 -16.99 -2.60
N LEU A 172 6.55 -17.14 -3.29
CA LEU A 172 5.73 -18.32 -3.09
C LEU A 172 6.51 -19.50 -3.67
N PRO A 173 6.79 -20.56 -2.90
CA PRO A 173 7.47 -21.73 -3.45
C PRO A 173 6.63 -22.24 -4.63
N PHE A 174 7.27 -22.35 -5.79
CA PHE A 174 6.64 -22.94 -6.96
C PHE A 174 6.34 -24.41 -6.66
N ASP A 175 5.05 -24.74 -6.60
CA ASP A 175 4.57 -26.10 -6.44
C ASP A 175 4.07 -26.61 -7.79
N ALA A 176 4.89 -27.46 -8.42
CA ALA A 176 4.61 -28.03 -9.72
C ALA A 176 3.31 -28.86 -9.73
N ASP A 177 2.96 -29.49 -8.61
CA ASP A 177 1.76 -30.31 -8.51
C ASP A 177 0.51 -29.43 -8.38
N VAL A 178 0.58 -28.36 -7.58
CA VAL A 178 -0.49 -27.36 -7.51
C VAL A 178 -0.69 -26.69 -8.87
N GLN A 179 0.39 -26.31 -9.56
CA GLN A 179 0.29 -25.70 -10.89
C GLN A 179 -0.35 -26.65 -11.91
N ARG A 180 0.01 -27.94 -11.89
CA ARG A 180 -0.64 -28.98 -12.72
C ARG A 180 -2.14 -29.10 -12.43
N GLN A 181 -2.54 -29.08 -11.16
CA GLN A 181 -3.95 -29.15 -10.77
C GLN A 181 -4.74 -27.91 -11.25
N ILE A 182 -4.14 -26.72 -11.19
CA ILE A 182 -4.74 -25.49 -11.72
C ILE A 182 -4.91 -25.59 -13.24
N ILE A 183 -3.87 -26.02 -13.96
CA ILE A 183 -3.92 -26.23 -15.43
C ILE A 183 -5.06 -27.19 -15.78
N GLU A 184 -5.13 -28.36 -15.11
CA GLU A 184 -6.18 -29.35 -15.36
C GLU A 184 -7.58 -28.77 -15.12
N SER A 185 -7.78 -28.05 -14.02
CA SER A 185 -9.05 -27.39 -13.70
C SER A 185 -9.45 -26.36 -14.76
N LEU A 186 -8.50 -25.52 -15.21
CA LEU A 186 -8.73 -24.52 -16.25
C LEU A 186 -9.08 -25.15 -17.60
N ARG A 187 -8.43 -26.28 -17.95
CA ARG A 187 -8.74 -27.01 -19.19
C ARG A 187 -10.14 -27.64 -19.17
N LEU A 188 -10.68 -27.97 -18.00
CA LEU A 188 -12.05 -28.46 -17.84
C LEU A 188 -13.09 -27.34 -18.01
N GLN A 189 -12.73 -26.09 -17.70
CA GLN A 189 -13.57 -24.93 -17.93
C GLN A 189 -13.55 -24.63 -19.44
N ARG A 190 -14.65 -24.95 -20.15
CA ARG A 190 -14.79 -24.76 -21.61
C ARG A 190 -14.93 -23.28 -22.00
N HIS A 191 -13.94 -22.48 -21.65
CA HIS A 191 -13.89 -21.04 -21.87
C HIS A 191 -12.54 -20.66 -22.46
N GLU A 192 -12.55 -19.79 -23.48
CA GLU A 192 -11.34 -19.40 -24.22
C GLU A 192 -10.28 -18.75 -23.32
N ALA A 193 -10.70 -17.87 -22.40
CA ALA A 193 -9.78 -17.24 -21.45
C ALA A 193 -9.13 -18.26 -20.49
N ALA A 194 -9.86 -19.31 -20.11
CA ALA A 194 -9.31 -20.37 -19.25
C ALA A 194 -8.30 -21.22 -20.02
N ALA A 195 -8.55 -21.49 -21.30
CA ALA A 195 -7.61 -22.21 -22.17
C ALA A 195 -6.33 -21.41 -22.44
N ALA A 196 -6.43 -20.09 -22.61
CA ALA A 196 -5.27 -19.20 -22.75
C ALA A 196 -4.42 -19.17 -21.47
N LEU A 197 -5.07 -19.03 -20.31
CA LEU A 197 -4.39 -19.05 -19.01
C LEU A 197 -3.71 -20.40 -18.74
N ALA A 198 -4.38 -21.51 -19.05
CA ALA A 198 -3.80 -22.85 -18.92
C ALA A 198 -2.52 -23.00 -19.76
N LEU A 199 -2.53 -22.50 -21.01
CA LEU A 199 -1.35 -22.53 -21.89
C LEU A 199 -0.18 -21.72 -21.32
N GLN A 200 -0.45 -20.55 -20.75
CA GLN A 200 0.58 -19.73 -20.11
C GLN A 200 1.21 -20.48 -18.91
N LEU A 201 0.38 -21.03 -18.03
CA LEU A 201 0.86 -21.78 -16.86
C LEU A 201 1.63 -23.05 -17.25
N GLU A 202 1.28 -23.71 -18.36
CA GLU A 202 2.04 -24.84 -18.91
C GLU A 202 3.45 -24.42 -19.35
N GLN A 203 3.59 -23.25 -19.99
CA GLN A 203 4.89 -22.71 -20.41
C GLN A 203 5.77 -22.34 -19.22
N GLU A 204 5.19 -21.70 -18.20
CA GLU A 204 5.89 -21.38 -16.95
C GLU A 204 6.37 -22.65 -16.23
N LEU A 205 5.52 -23.70 -16.18
CA LEU A 205 5.87 -24.99 -15.59
C LEU A 205 7.03 -25.69 -16.34
N LEU A 206 7.04 -25.61 -17.68
CA LEU A 206 8.12 -26.13 -18.51
C LEU A 206 9.43 -25.36 -18.31
N ALA A 207 9.37 -24.04 -18.14
CA ALA A 207 10.55 -23.21 -17.87
C ALA A 207 11.14 -23.45 -16.48
N TYR A 208 10.30 -23.84 -15.50
CA TYR A 208 10.73 -24.10 -14.12
C TYR A 208 11.35 -25.49 -13.92
N LEU A 209 10.89 -26.50 -14.65
CA LEU A 209 11.48 -27.84 -14.58
C LEU A 209 12.84 -27.80 -15.30
N PRO A 210 13.98 -28.01 -14.61
CA PRO A 210 15.27 -28.03 -15.28
C PRO A 210 15.24 -29.07 -16.39
N VAL A 211 15.73 -28.69 -17.58
CA VAL A 211 15.97 -29.63 -18.68
C VAL A 211 16.82 -30.74 -18.10
N LYS A 212 16.25 -31.94 -17.94
CA LYS A 212 17.04 -33.12 -17.62
C LYS A 212 18.10 -33.21 -18.69
N SER A 213 19.37 -33.00 -18.32
CA SER A 213 20.48 -33.44 -19.15
C SER A 213 20.29 -34.94 -19.33
N VAL A 214 19.98 -35.32 -20.56
CA VAL A 214 20.06 -36.71 -20.97
C VAL A 214 21.55 -36.97 -21.11
N ASP A 215 22.19 -37.38 -20.03
CA ASP A 215 23.49 -38.04 -20.12
C ASP A 215 23.24 -39.42 -20.73
N GLU A 216 23.94 -39.66 -21.84
CA GLU A 216 23.93 -40.86 -22.69
C GLU A 216 24.33 -42.15 -21.96
#